data_AF-A0A6C0CE77-F1
#
_entry.id   AF-A0A6C0CE77-F1
#
_cell.length_a   1.000
_cell.length_b   1.000
_cell.length_c   1.000
_cell.angle_alpha   90.00
_cell.angle_beta   90.00
_cell.angle_gamma   90.00
#
_symmetry.space_group_name_H-M   'P 1'
#
loop_
_entity.id
_entity.type
_entity.pdbx_description
1 polymer ?
#
loop_
_entity_poly.entity_id
_entity_poly.type
_entity_poly.pdbx_seq_one_letter_code
_entity_poly.pdbx_strand_id
1 'polypeptide(L)'
;MTFICDICNKDFPSLYKLNRHKNGKKSCKDKLIINYNSNLLQEICDRDKCKIDYDKIDKYNNNIRIHFICECGKHYQKIFTMMYKVGAICDNCTNMLKEIKKKTTCLDRYGVENPLQSQEVKDKKKQTCLDKYGVEHPLQSQEVKDKSKQTCLDKYGVEYSLQAQEVKDKSKEYFIKTYGVENASQVQENKDKKKKKAVEIYGVENISQSNIIKNKKVEKSFNKYGTEHVLQSQEIKDKSKQTCLDKYGVEYPMQNAEFSEKVSKNAYKSKEYNFLCGNTIQVQGYEPFLLKNLVLEGYTYEDITVKKTEVPEIWYEKNNKQHRYYCDVYIPKINTIYEVKSTWTYKKDIEDIPLKRQACIDKGYLFELFVFDSKGIKHSV
;
A
#
# COMPACT_ATOMS: atom_id res chain seq x y z
N MET A 1 28.40 49.97 35.36
CA MET A 1 28.94 50.36 36.67
C MET A 1 29.11 49.10 37.50
N THR A 2 30.27 48.85 38.08
CA THR A 2 30.45 47.81 39.10
C THR A 2 30.28 48.44 40.48
N PHE A 3 29.90 47.67 41.49
CA PHE A 3 30.04 48.09 42.89
C PHE A 3 30.97 47.12 43.59
N ILE A 4 31.82 47.66 44.46
CA ILE A 4 32.75 46.89 45.27
C ILE A 4 31.99 46.45 46.53
N CYS A 5 32.05 45.16 46.85
CA CYS A 5 31.44 44.67 48.08
C CYS A 5 32.26 45.09 49.31
N ASP A 6 31.69 45.90 50.19
CA ASP A 6 32.32 46.38 51.44
C ASP A 6 32.70 45.26 52.45
N ILE A 7 32.43 43.98 52.13
CA ILE A 7 32.72 42.82 52.99
C ILE A 7 33.86 41.98 52.42
N CYS A 8 33.92 41.78 51.10
CA CYS A 8 34.92 40.92 50.47
C CYS A 8 35.81 41.62 49.44
N ASN A 9 35.59 42.93 49.24
CA ASN A 9 36.37 43.81 48.37
C ASN A 9 36.51 43.32 46.92
N LYS A 10 35.52 42.56 46.43
CA LYS A 10 35.43 42.10 45.04
C LYS A 10 34.47 42.98 44.24
N ASP A 11 34.78 43.17 42.97
CA ASP A 11 33.91 43.85 42.00
C ASP A 11 32.71 42.97 41.61
N PHE A 12 31.51 43.54 41.71
CA PHE A 12 30.27 42.92 41.26
C PHE A 12 29.57 43.78 40.19
N PRO A 13 28.95 43.17 39.17
CA PRO A 13 28.13 43.90 38.19
C PRO A 13 26.95 44.64 38.85
N SER A 14 26.58 45.84 38.34
CA SER A 14 25.45 46.67 38.84
C SER A 14 24.08 46.00 38.87
N LEU A 15 23.96 44.82 38.26
CA LEU A 15 22.72 44.03 38.19
C LEU A 15 22.42 43.28 39.49
N TYR A 16 23.34 43.28 40.45
CA TYR A 16 23.19 42.62 41.74
C TYR A 16 22.99 43.63 42.88
N LYS A 17 22.22 43.25 43.90
CA LYS A 17 22.10 44.00 45.16
C LYS A 17 22.60 43.17 46.35
N LEU A 18 23.23 43.82 47.31
CA LEU A 18 23.58 43.22 48.61
C LEU A 18 22.31 42.97 49.43
N ASN A 19 22.18 41.76 49.96
CA ASN A 19 21.06 41.41 50.83
C ASN A 19 21.29 42.00 52.23
N ARG A 20 20.34 42.81 52.75
CA ARG A 20 20.41 43.28 54.16
C ARG A 20 19.67 42.27 55.02
N HIS A 21 20.40 41.44 55.78
CA HIS A 21 19.81 40.61 56.83
C HIS A 21 19.10 41.49 57.87
N LYS A 22 17.92 41.08 58.33
CA LYS A 22 17.18 41.75 59.42
C LYS A 22 17.90 41.73 60.78
N ASN A 23 19.05 41.04 60.90
CA ASN A 23 19.74 40.78 62.18
C ASN A 23 21.25 41.12 62.20
N GLY A 24 21.72 42.11 61.43
CA GLY A 24 23.00 42.79 61.72
C GLY A 24 24.32 42.02 61.56
N LYS A 25 24.34 40.77 61.05
CA LYS A 25 25.59 40.05 60.73
C LYS A 25 25.85 40.01 59.23
N LYS A 26 26.95 40.63 58.80
CA LYS A 26 27.46 40.62 57.40
C LYS A 26 28.22 39.31 57.15
N SER A 27 27.75 38.43 56.25
CA SER A 27 28.49 37.24 55.80
C SER A 27 28.55 37.17 54.27
N CYS A 28 29.71 36.84 53.70
CA CYS A 28 29.92 36.80 52.24
C CYS A 28 29.18 35.64 51.51
N LYS A 29 28.43 34.80 52.22
CA LYS A 29 27.66 33.68 51.64
C LYS A 29 26.21 34.03 51.29
N ASP A 30 25.83 35.31 51.35
CA ASP A 30 24.49 35.75 50.99
C ASP A 30 24.33 35.82 49.46
N LYS A 31 23.38 35.01 48.94
CA LYS A 31 22.98 34.93 47.53
C LYS A 31 22.86 36.33 46.92
N LEU A 32 23.66 36.62 45.90
CA LEU A 32 23.47 37.77 45.02
C LEU A 32 22.03 37.78 44.51
N ILE A 33 21.23 38.79 44.89
CA ILE A 33 19.85 38.93 44.42
C ILE A 33 19.88 39.72 43.12
N ILE A 34 19.32 39.13 42.06
CA ILE A 34 19.14 39.80 40.77
C ILE A 34 18.18 40.98 40.98
N ASN A 35 18.66 42.18 40.66
CA ASN A 35 17.87 43.39 40.74
C ASN A 35 17.04 43.56 39.46
N TYR A 36 15.80 43.11 39.48
CA TYR A 36 14.84 43.27 38.39
C TYR A 36 14.45 44.75 38.24
N ASN A 37 15.15 45.50 37.38
CA ASN A 37 14.94 46.92 37.10
C ASN A 37 14.84 47.17 35.58
N SER A 38 14.54 48.41 35.19
CA SER A 38 14.46 48.84 33.79
C SER A 38 15.75 48.56 33.01
N ASN A 39 16.92 48.78 33.62
CA ASN A 39 18.21 48.54 32.97
C ASN A 39 18.42 47.06 32.59
N LEU A 40 18.11 46.13 33.50
CA LEU A 40 18.16 44.70 33.21
C LEU A 40 17.17 44.32 32.11
N LEU A 41 16.00 44.95 32.08
CA LEU A 41 15.02 44.70 31.01
C LEU A 41 15.55 45.20 29.66
N GLN A 42 16.18 46.38 29.61
CA GLN A 42 16.81 46.91 28.41
C GLN A 42 17.94 46.00 27.90
N GLU A 43 18.81 45.51 28.78
CA GLU A 43 19.85 44.55 28.42
C GLU A 43 19.28 43.26 27.81
N ILE A 44 18.16 42.76 28.33
CA ILE A 44 17.45 41.60 27.77
C ILE A 44 16.86 41.94 26.40
N CYS A 45 16.28 43.12 26.24
CA CYS A 45 15.74 43.59 24.96
C CYS A 45 16.83 43.69 23.89
N ASP A 46 18.00 44.20 24.24
CA ASP A 46 19.13 44.35 23.32
C ASP A 46 19.70 42.98 22.95
N ARG A 47 19.83 42.07 23.94
CA ARG A 47 20.28 40.68 23.73
C ARG A 47 19.37 39.89 22.80
N ASP A 48 18.06 40.00 23.03
CA ASP A 48 17.04 39.16 22.36
C ASP A 48 16.33 39.88 21.21
N LYS A 49 16.73 41.14 20.93
CA LYS A 49 16.19 42.03 19.88
C LYS A 49 14.66 42.15 19.94
N CYS A 50 14.10 42.22 21.14
CA CYS A 50 12.66 42.38 21.36
C CYS A 50 12.30 43.84 21.64
N LYS A 51 11.06 44.24 21.31
CA LYS A 51 10.54 45.59 21.59
C LYS A 51 9.54 45.54 22.74
N ILE A 52 9.65 46.46 23.69
CA ILE A 52 8.76 46.57 24.85
C ILE A 52 8.23 48.00 24.92
N ASP A 53 6.98 48.11 25.34
CA ASP A 53 6.35 49.38 25.67
C ASP A 53 6.55 49.65 27.17
N TYR A 54 7.57 50.43 27.51
CA TYR A 54 7.99 50.68 28.89
C TYR A 54 6.97 51.52 29.68
N ASP A 55 6.15 52.32 29.00
CA ASP A 55 5.14 53.19 29.62
C ASP A 55 4.00 52.38 30.27
N LYS A 56 3.88 51.09 29.90
CA LYS A 56 2.91 50.15 30.48
C LYS A 56 3.43 49.38 31.71
N ILE A 57 4.61 49.74 32.23
CA ILE A 57 5.25 49.03 33.34
C ILE A 57 5.33 49.93 34.58
N ASP A 58 4.38 49.79 35.51
CA ASP A 58 4.33 50.62 36.73
C ASP A 58 5.44 50.29 37.75
N LYS A 59 5.75 49.00 37.94
CA LYS A 59 6.74 48.53 38.95
C LYS A 59 7.49 47.30 38.49
N TYR A 60 8.81 47.34 38.62
CA TYR A 60 9.68 46.21 38.27
C TYR A 60 9.83 45.24 39.45
N ASN A 61 9.50 43.98 39.23
CA ASN A 61 9.76 42.88 40.15
C ASN A 61 9.99 41.56 39.38
N ASN A 62 10.38 40.50 40.06
CA ASN A 62 10.73 39.22 39.43
C ASN A 62 9.53 38.50 38.77
N ASN A 63 8.31 38.78 39.23
CA ASN A 63 7.07 38.08 38.87
C ASN A 63 6.15 38.89 37.96
N ILE A 64 6.50 40.12 37.60
CA ILE A 64 5.72 40.94 36.67
C ILE A 64 5.68 40.27 35.29
N ARG A 65 4.49 40.24 34.69
CA ARG A 65 4.29 39.83 33.30
C ARG A 65 4.53 41.03 32.40
N ILE A 66 5.46 40.89 31.47
CA ILE A 66 5.85 41.93 30.54
C ILE A 66 5.42 41.50 29.15
N HIS A 67 4.66 42.36 28.49
CA HIS A 67 4.29 42.22 27.10
C HIS A 67 5.42 42.75 26.21
N PHE A 68 5.83 41.96 25.23
CA PHE A 68 6.90 42.31 24.30
C PHE A 68 6.56 41.84 22.88
N ILE A 69 7.16 42.50 21.90
CA ILE A 69 7.17 42.09 20.50
C ILE A 69 8.50 41.38 20.27
N CYS A 70 8.44 40.08 19.98
CA CYS A 70 9.59 39.28 19.60
C CYS A 70 10.24 39.82 18.31
N GLU A 71 11.52 39.53 18.05
CA GLU A 71 12.20 39.90 16.78
C GLU A 71 11.39 39.49 15.53
N CYS A 72 10.65 38.37 15.59
CA CYS A 72 9.79 37.91 14.50
C CYS A 72 8.46 38.69 14.35
N GLY A 73 8.25 39.77 15.10
CA GLY A 73 7.05 40.62 15.06
C GLY A 73 5.83 40.10 15.84
N LYS A 74 5.93 38.96 16.52
CA LYS A 74 4.80 38.40 17.29
C LYS A 74 4.74 39.00 18.69
N HIS A 75 3.54 39.41 19.10
CA HIS A 75 3.24 39.83 20.47
C HIS A 75 3.24 38.61 21.39
N TYR A 76 3.92 38.71 22.52
CA TYR A 76 3.99 37.66 23.52
C TYR A 76 4.09 38.28 24.92
N GLN A 77 3.92 37.46 25.95
CA GLN A 77 4.12 37.89 27.32
C GLN A 77 4.90 36.84 28.09
N LYS A 78 5.85 37.29 28.92
CA LYS A 78 6.59 36.42 29.84
C LYS A 78 6.75 37.12 31.17
N ILE A 79 6.93 36.32 32.21
CA ILE A 79 7.35 36.83 33.50
C ILE A 79 8.81 37.31 33.38
N PHE A 80 9.17 38.41 34.04
CA PHE A 80 10.50 39.02 33.94
C PHE A 80 11.64 38.03 34.29
N THR A 81 11.46 37.18 35.32
CA THR A 81 12.39 36.07 35.61
C THR A 81 12.62 35.12 34.44
N MET A 82 11.57 34.81 33.68
CA MET A 82 11.64 33.90 32.54
C MET A 82 12.33 34.56 31.35
N MET A 83 12.09 35.86 31.14
CA MET A 83 12.81 36.66 30.13
C MET A 83 14.31 36.69 30.41
N TYR A 84 14.71 36.81 31.69
CA TYR A 84 16.11 36.74 32.07
C TYR A 84 16.74 35.36 31.81
N LYS A 85 16.09 34.28 32.28
CA LYS A 85 16.64 32.91 32.24
C LYS A 85 16.62 32.26 30.86
N VAL A 86 15.54 32.48 30.11
CA VAL A 86 15.27 31.75 28.85
C VAL A 86 15.31 32.68 27.64
N GLY A 87 15.00 33.97 27.83
CA GLY A 87 14.96 34.97 26.78
C GLY A 87 13.57 35.52 26.49
N ALA A 88 13.55 36.77 26.04
CA ALA A 88 12.40 37.51 25.54
C ALA A 88 12.09 37.16 24.08
N ILE A 89 11.87 35.87 23.83
CA ILE A 89 11.60 35.28 22.51
C ILE A 89 10.30 34.49 22.56
N CYS A 90 9.51 34.50 21.49
CA CYS A 90 8.28 33.68 21.43
C CYS A 90 8.60 32.17 21.32
N ASP A 91 7.60 31.32 21.57
CA ASP A 91 7.76 29.85 21.55
C ASP A 91 8.24 29.32 20.19
N ASN A 92 7.76 29.90 19.10
CA ASN A 92 8.16 29.50 17.75
C ASN A 92 9.65 29.76 17.49
N CYS A 93 10.13 30.97 17.82
CA CYS A 93 11.55 31.31 17.68
C CYS A 93 12.42 30.46 18.62
N THR A 94 11.93 30.19 19.82
CA THR A 94 12.61 29.30 20.78
C THR A 94 12.75 27.88 20.21
N ASN A 95 11.70 27.33 19.61
CA ASN A 95 11.74 26.01 18.98
C ASN A 95 12.67 25.98 17.76
N MET A 96 12.64 27.01 16.93
CA MET A 96 13.57 27.15 15.80
C MET A 96 15.03 27.16 16.25
N LEU A 97 15.38 27.95 17.27
CA LEU A 97 16.73 27.99 17.83
C LEU A 97 17.17 26.65 18.42
N LYS A 98 16.24 25.91 19.07
CA LYS A 98 16.51 24.56 19.56
C LYS A 98 16.84 23.60 18.43
N GLU A 99 16.10 23.65 17.32
CA GLU A 99 16.38 22.80 16.16
C GLU A 99 17.72 23.14 15.50
N ILE A 100 18.04 24.42 15.35
CA ILE A 100 19.35 24.86 14.86
C ILE A 100 20.46 24.32 15.76
N LYS A 101 20.36 24.52 17.08
CA LYS A 101 21.36 24.03 18.04
C LYS A 101 21.52 22.51 18.00
N LYS A 102 20.42 21.77 17.88
CA LYS A 102 20.46 20.31 17.70
C LYS A 102 21.23 19.93 16.44
N LYS A 103 20.89 20.53 15.29
CA LYS A 103 21.58 20.28 14.01
C LYS A 103 23.06 20.61 14.09
N THR A 104 23.43 21.78 14.61
CA THR A 104 24.83 22.19 14.80
C THR A 104 25.57 21.18 15.66
N THR A 105 25.01 20.78 16.80
CA THR A 105 25.64 19.78 17.68
C THR A 105 25.80 18.42 16.99
N CYS A 106 24.84 18.03 16.13
CA CYS A 106 24.93 16.79 15.36
C CYS A 106 25.98 16.88 14.25
N LEU A 107 26.09 18.02 13.58
CA LEU A 107 27.15 18.29 12.60
C LEU A 107 28.53 18.27 13.27
N ASP A 108 28.68 18.94 14.42
CA ASP A 108 29.95 18.99 15.16
C ASP A 108 30.40 17.61 15.64
N ARG A 109 29.47 16.76 16.10
CA ARG A 109 29.78 15.44 16.67
C ARG A 109 29.86 14.32 15.65
N TYR A 110 29.03 14.38 14.60
CA TYR A 110 28.82 13.25 13.70
C TYR A 110 28.97 13.61 12.21
N GLY A 111 29.24 14.89 11.88
CA GLY A 111 29.35 15.36 10.50
C GLY A 111 28.03 15.35 9.72
N VAL A 112 26.89 15.08 10.36
CA VAL A 112 25.57 14.95 9.72
C VAL A 112 24.49 15.68 10.53
N GLU A 113 23.45 16.17 9.86
CA GLU A 113 22.37 16.93 10.53
C GLU A 113 21.51 16.07 11.46
N ASN A 114 21.43 14.76 11.19
CA ASN A 114 20.69 13.81 12.00
C ASN A 114 21.61 12.66 12.43
N PRO A 115 21.75 12.36 13.74
CA PRO A 115 22.60 11.29 14.22
C PRO A 115 22.32 9.94 13.55
N LEU A 116 21.07 9.64 13.18
CA LEU A 116 20.69 8.39 12.52
C LEU A 116 21.25 8.26 11.08
N GLN A 117 21.75 9.35 10.50
CA GLN A 117 22.44 9.31 9.20
C GLN A 117 23.90 8.87 9.36
N SER A 118 24.51 9.11 10.52
CA SER A 118 25.89 8.77 10.81
C SER A 118 26.08 7.26 10.78
N GLN A 119 27.16 6.83 10.10
CA GLN A 119 27.48 5.42 9.98
C GLN A 119 27.79 4.81 11.36
N GLU A 120 28.51 5.54 12.22
CA GLU A 120 28.80 5.11 13.60
C GLU A 120 27.54 4.77 14.40
N VAL A 121 26.50 5.61 14.30
CA VAL A 121 25.23 5.42 15.02
C VAL A 121 24.44 4.25 14.44
N LYS A 122 24.46 4.08 13.12
CA LYS A 122 23.84 2.93 12.45
C LYS A 122 24.49 1.62 12.89
N ASP A 123 25.82 1.59 12.96
CA ASP A 123 26.57 0.39 13.32
C ASP A 123 26.39 0.05 14.80
N LYS A 124 26.42 1.03 15.70
CA LYS A 124 26.07 0.81 17.12
C LYS A 124 24.65 0.26 17.29
N LYS A 125 23.69 0.76 16.51
CA LYS A 125 22.31 0.26 16.54
C LYS A 125 22.24 -1.19 16.05
N LYS A 126 22.93 -1.52 14.95
CA LYS A 126 23.01 -2.90 14.44
C LYS A 126 23.65 -3.83 15.47
N GLN A 127 24.78 -3.44 16.05
CA GLN A 127 25.47 -4.21 17.07
C GLN A 127 24.57 -4.47 18.27
N THR A 128 23.86 -3.44 18.76
CA THR A 128 22.91 -3.61 19.87
C THR A 128 21.79 -4.61 19.52
N CYS A 129 21.33 -4.63 18.26
CA CYS A 129 20.31 -5.59 17.82
C CYS A 129 20.88 -7.01 17.69
N LEU A 130 22.12 -7.15 17.22
CA LEU A 130 22.84 -8.43 17.18
C LEU A 130 23.04 -8.97 18.60
N ASP A 131 23.49 -8.14 19.53
CA ASP A 131 23.73 -8.54 20.94
C ASP A 131 22.44 -8.98 21.63
N LYS A 132 21.30 -8.31 21.37
CA LYS A 132 20.02 -8.63 22.01
C LYS A 132 19.24 -9.76 21.34
N TYR A 133 19.27 -9.82 20.01
CA TYR A 133 18.32 -10.62 19.23
C TYR A 133 19.00 -11.54 18.21
N GLY A 134 20.33 -11.51 18.09
CA GLY A 134 21.09 -12.30 17.11
C GLY A 134 20.87 -11.87 15.65
N VAL A 135 20.21 -10.74 15.41
CA VAL A 135 19.86 -10.24 14.07
C VAL A 135 20.14 -8.74 13.94
N GLU A 136 20.43 -8.27 12.73
CA GLU A 136 20.74 -6.85 12.50
C GLU A 136 19.53 -5.92 12.73
N HIS A 137 18.32 -6.46 12.58
CA HIS A 137 17.08 -5.72 12.73
C HIS A 137 16.09 -6.47 13.63
N PRO A 138 15.47 -5.82 14.64
CA PRO A 138 14.59 -6.50 15.58
C PRO A 138 13.46 -7.29 14.91
N LEU A 139 12.87 -6.75 13.83
CA LEU A 139 11.79 -7.41 13.09
C LEU A 139 12.25 -8.64 12.27
N GLN A 140 13.53 -8.95 12.20
CA GLN A 140 14.02 -10.22 11.65
C GLN A 140 13.92 -11.34 12.68
N SER A 141 14.04 -11.02 13.97
CA SER A 141 13.96 -11.99 15.06
C SER A 141 12.55 -12.55 15.15
N GLN A 142 12.45 -13.87 15.19
CA GLN A 142 11.18 -14.57 15.31
C GLN A 142 10.48 -14.23 16.63
N GLU A 143 11.25 -14.11 17.73
CA GLU A 143 10.73 -13.70 19.03
C GLU A 143 9.99 -12.35 18.98
N VAL A 144 10.57 -11.37 18.28
CA VAL A 144 9.97 -10.03 18.16
C VAL A 144 8.73 -10.07 17.27
N LYS A 145 8.74 -10.87 16.18
CA LYS A 145 7.57 -11.08 15.33
C LYS A 145 6.43 -11.72 16.12
N ASP A 146 6.72 -12.76 16.90
CA ASP A 146 5.72 -13.51 17.66
C ASP A 146 5.12 -12.65 18.78
N LYS A 147 5.94 -11.87 19.50
CA LYS A 147 5.45 -10.89 20.47
C LYS A 147 4.54 -9.84 19.83
N SER A 148 4.90 -9.36 18.63
CA SER A 148 4.06 -8.42 17.88
C SER A 148 2.74 -9.06 17.46
N LYS A 149 2.76 -10.30 16.96
CA LYS A 149 1.55 -11.04 16.59
C LYS A 149 0.65 -11.28 17.81
N GLN A 150 1.22 -11.73 18.93
CA GLN A 150 0.48 -11.96 20.17
C GLN A 150 -0.20 -10.69 20.65
N THR A 151 0.52 -9.56 20.64
CA THR A 151 -0.06 -8.26 21.01
C THR A 151 -1.21 -7.86 20.09
N CYS A 152 -1.11 -8.15 18.78
CA CYS A 152 -2.21 -7.91 17.85
C CYS A 152 -3.39 -8.87 18.08
N LEU A 153 -3.14 -10.13 18.39
CA LEU A 153 -4.17 -11.11 18.74
C LEU A 153 -4.91 -10.69 20.01
N ASP A 154 -4.20 -10.35 21.08
CA ASP A 154 -4.78 -9.93 22.36
C ASP A 154 -5.67 -8.70 22.23
N LYS A 155 -5.27 -7.75 21.35
CA LYS A 155 -5.95 -6.47 21.20
C LYS A 155 -7.06 -6.48 20.14
N TYR A 156 -6.88 -7.25 19.07
CA TYR A 156 -7.71 -7.16 17.86
C TYR A 156 -8.25 -8.50 17.38
N GLY A 157 -7.89 -9.62 18.02
CA GLY A 157 -8.27 -10.98 17.60
C GLY A 157 -7.65 -11.44 16.28
N VAL A 158 -6.68 -10.71 15.73
CA VAL A 158 -6.02 -11.00 14.45
C VAL A 158 -4.51 -10.84 14.57
N GLU A 159 -3.74 -11.59 13.77
CA GLU A 159 -2.27 -11.58 13.85
C GLU A 159 -1.64 -10.23 13.45
N TYR A 160 -2.35 -9.45 12.62
CA TYR A 160 -1.85 -8.17 12.12
C TYR A 160 -2.91 -7.08 12.25
N SER A 161 -2.52 -5.93 12.79
CA SER A 161 -3.45 -4.80 13.04
C SER A 161 -4.23 -4.37 11.79
N LEU A 162 -3.61 -4.40 10.60
CA LEU A 162 -4.28 -4.04 9.34
C LEU A 162 -5.31 -5.08 8.86
N GLN A 163 -5.37 -6.26 9.46
CA GLN A 163 -6.45 -7.23 9.19
C GLN A 163 -7.72 -6.87 9.96
N ALA A 164 -7.58 -6.23 11.12
CA ALA A 164 -8.69 -5.87 11.99
C ALA A 164 -9.60 -4.85 11.28
N GLN A 165 -10.89 -5.17 11.20
CA GLN A 165 -11.85 -4.33 10.48
C GLN A 165 -11.95 -2.94 11.11
N GLU A 166 -11.93 -2.85 12.45
CA GLU A 166 -11.94 -1.57 13.16
C GLU A 166 -10.74 -0.65 12.81
N VAL A 167 -9.57 -1.20 12.51
CA VAL A 167 -8.38 -0.43 12.10
C VAL A 167 -8.55 0.07 10.68
N LYS A 168 -9.10 -0.75 9.78
CA LYS A 168 -9.42 -0.36 8.40
C LYS A 168 -10.47 0.74 8.36
N ASP A 169 -11.52 0.61 9.15
CA ASP A 169 -12.63 1.55 9.19
C ASP A 169 -12.18 2.91 9.75
N LYS A 170 -11.44 2.93 10.85
CA LYS A 170 -10.84 4.17 11.39
C LYS A 170 -9.93 4.86 10.37
N SER A 171 -9.12 4.10 9.63
CA SER A 171 -8.30 4.65 8.55
C SER A 171 -9.18 5.23 7.43
N LYS A 172 -10.21 4.51 7.01
CA LYS A 172 -11.13 4.94 5.95
C LYS A 172 -11.88 6.21 6.35
N GLU A 173 -12.45 6.24 7.55
CA GLU A 173 -13.13 7.41 8.11
C GLU A 173 -12.23 8.64 8.15
N TYR A 174 -10.98 8.48 8.60
CA TYR A 174 -10.01 9.56 8.61
C TYR A 174 -9.76 10.13 7.22
N PHE A 175 -9.52 9.27 6.22
CA PHE A 175 -9.27 9.72 4.84
C PHE A 175 -10.52 10.34 4.20
N ILE A 176 -11.72 9.83 4.48
CA ILE A 176 -12.97 10.41 3.99
C ILE A 176 -13.17 11.79 4.63
N LYS A 177 -13.03 11.90 5.95
CA LYS A 177 -13.23 13.16 6.68
C LYS A 177 -12.23 14.25 6.27
N THR A 178 -10.98 13.86 6.04
CA THR A 178 -9.89 14.82 5.80
C THR A 178 -9.71 15.15 4.32
N TYR A 179 -9.93 14.16 3.44
CA TYR A 179 -9.58 14.25 2.02
C TYR A 179 -10.72 13.84 1.07
N GLY A 180 -11.88 13.43 1.57
CA GLY A 180 -13.03 13.01 0.75
C GLY A 180 -12.80 11.70 -0.03
N VAL A 181 -11.78 10.91 0.32
CA VAL A 181 -11.41 9.66 -0.37
C VAL A 181 -11.23 8.51 0.61
N GLU A 182 -11.29 7.27 0.15
CA GLU A 182 -11.28 6.11 1.05
C GLU A 182 -9.89 5.74 1.57
N ASN A 183 -8.83 6.15 0.88
CA ASN A 183 -7.47 5.80 1.24
C ASN A 183 -6.42 6.79 0.71
N ALA A 184 -5.22 6.72 1.28
CA ALA A 184 -4.09 7.58 0.96
C ALA A 184 -3.70 7.58 -0.54
N SER A 185 -3.89 6.47 -1.26
CA SER A 185 -3.49 6.36 -2.67
C SER A 185 -4.43 7.11 -3.61
N GLN A 186 -5.65 7.39 -3.15
CA GLN A 186 -6.65 8.14 -3.90
C GLN A 186 -6.49 9.66 -3.74
N VAL A 187 -5.83 10.11 -2.67
CA VAL A 187 -5.56 11.52 -2.38
C VAL A 187 -4.80 12.16 -3.54
N GLN A 188 -5.35 13.24 -4.10
CA GLN A 188 -4.83 13.86 -5.32
C GLN A 188 -3.39 14.37 -5.14
N GLU A 189 -3.12 15.05 -4.02
CA GLU A 189 -1.77 15.53 -3.70
C GLU A 189 -0.72 14.40 -3.69
N ASN A 190 -1.08 13.22 -3.17
CA ASN A 190 -0.19 12.06 -3.15
C ASN A 190 0.05 11.50 -4.56
N LYS A 191 -0.98 11.47 -5.41
CA LYS A 191 -0.86 11.09 -6.82
C LYS A 191 0.07 12.04 -7.56
N ASP A 192 -0.09 13.35 -7.35
CA ASP A 192 0.71 14.37 -8.04
C ASP A 192 2.16 14.34 -7.58
N LYS A 193 2.42 14.20 -6.27
CA LYS A 193 3.77 13.99 -5.74
C LYS A 193 4.43 12.74 -6.34
N LYS A 194 3.68 11.65 -6.46
CA LYS A 194 4.18 10.40 -7.07
C LYS A 194 4.51 10.59 -8.55
N LYS A 195 3.64 11.25 -9.32
CA LYS A 195 3.86 11.56 -10.73
C LYS A 195 5.07 12.47 -10.93
N LYS A 196 5.16 13.57 -10.18
CA LYS A 196 6.28 14.52 -10.24
C LYS A 196 7.61 13.81 -10.02
N LYS A 197 7.69 12.97 -8.98
CA LYS A 197 8.90 12.21 -8.66
C LYS A 197 9.21 11.13 -9.72
N ALA A 198 8.18 10.53 -10.31
CA ALA A 198 8.37 9.58 -11.41
C ALA A 198 8.94 10.27 -12.66
N VAL A 199 8.45 11.46 -13.01
CA VAL A 199 8.98 12.27 -14.11
C VAL A 199 10.41 12.73 -13.81
N GLU A 200 10.67 13.22 -12.60
CA GLU A 200 12.01 13.67 -12.17
C GLU A 200 13.07 12.56 -12.28
N ILE A 201 12.76 11.34 -11.81
CA ILE A 201 13.73 10.24 -11.75
C ILE A 201 13.78 9.44 -13.05
N TYR A 202 12.64 9.26 -13.71
CA TYR A 202 12.49 8.29 -14.82
C TYR A 202 12.01 8.91 -16.14
N GLY A 203 11.73 10.22 -16.18
CA GLY A 203 11.26 10.93 -17.37
C GLY A 203 9.84 10.59 -17.81
N VAL A 204 9.08 9.82 -17.02
CA VAL A 204 7.72 9.35 -17.35
C VAL A 204 6.78 9.48 -16.17
N GLU A 205 5.51 9.80 -16.41
CA GLU A 205 4.50 9.83 -15.34
C GLU A 205 4.20 8.44 -14.78
N ASN A 206 4.07 7.45 -15.65
CA ASN A 206 3.84 6.07 -15.26
C ASN A 206 5.16 5.29 -15.29
N ILE A 207 5.64 4.94 -14.11
CA ILE A 207 6.91 4.22 -13.90
C ILE A 207 6.97 2.90 -14.71
N SER A 208 5.83 2.25 -14.99
CA SER A 208 5.81 1.03 -15.81
C SER A 208 6.18 1.26 -17.28
N GLN A 209 6.04 2.50 -17.77
CA GLN A 209 6.45 2.88 -19.12
C GLN A 209 7.95 3.18 -19.22
N SER A 210 8.63 3.40 -18.09
CA SER A 210 10.06 3.71 -18.05
C SER A 210 10.90 2.57 -18.61
N ASN A 211 11.74 2.88 -19.60
CA ASN A 211 12.69 1.91 -20.16
C ASN A 211 13.70 1.43 -19.12
N ILE A 212 14.09 2.28 -18.16
CA ILE A 212 14.98 1.90 -17.05
C ILE A 212 14.35 0.74 -16.25
N ILE A 213 13.05 0.83 -15.95
CA ILE A 213 12.35 -0.20 -15.18
C ILE A 213 12.09 -1.45 -16.02
N LYS A 214 11.74 -1.29 -17.31
CA LYS A 214 11.56 -2.42 -18.23
C LYS A 214 12.86 -3.21 -18.38
N ASN A 215 13.98 -2.53 -18.61
CA ASN A 215 15.29 -3.18 -18.77
C ASN A 215 15.73 -3.87 -17.48
N LYS A 216 15.54 -3.23 -16.31
CA LYS A 216 15.82 -3.88 -15.01
C LYS A 216 15.00 -5.15 -14.79
N LYS A 217 13.74 -5.20 -15.25
CA LYS A 217 12.91 -6.40 -15.14
C LYS A 217 13.45 -7.53 -16.02
N VAL A 218 13.82 -7.21 -17.27
CA VAL A 218 14.42 -8.15 -18.22
C VAL A 218 15.75 -8.68 -17.68
N GLU A 219 16.64 -7.81 -17.23
CA GLU A 219 17.94 -8.17 -16.66
C GLU A 219 17.79 -9.11 -15.46
N LYS A 220 16.88 -8.81 -14.52
CA LYS A 220 16.64 -9.67 -13.37
C LYS A 220 16.07 -11.04 -13.75
N SER A 221 15.17 -11.07 -14.74
CA SER A 221 14.61 -12.31 -15.28
C SER A 221 15.71 -13.14 -15.94
N PHE A 222 16.56 -12.50 -16.75
CA PHE A 222 17.65 -13.14 -17.47
C PHE A 222 18.70 -13.71 -16.50
N ASN A 223 19.13 -12.91 -15.52
CA ASN A 223 20.12 -13.36 -14.52
C ASN A 223 19.64 -14.54 -13.68
N LYS A 224 18.33 -14.64 -13.42
CA LYS A 224 17.77 -15.70 -12.57
C LYS A 224 17.32 -16.93 -13.35
N TYR A 225 16.74 -16.74 -14.54
CA TYR A 225 16.04 -17.79 -15.29
C TYR A 225 16.55 -17.99 -16.71
N GLY A 226 17.55 -17.20 -17.16
CA GLY A 226 18.10 -17.25 -18.51
C GLY A 226 17.15 -16.74 -19.60
N THR A 227 16.03 -16.14 -19.24
CA THR A 227 15.01 -15.65 -20.18
C THR A 227 14.62 -14.21 -19.90
N GLU A 228 14.31 -13.45 -20.94
CA GLU A 228 13.87 -12.06 -20.81
C GLU A 228 12.55 -11.93 -20.03
N HIS A 229 11.68 -12.93 -20.20
CA HIS A 229 10.42 -13.01 -19.48
C HIS A 229 10.31 -14.32 -18.69
N VAL A 230 9.87 -14.22 -17.43
CA VAL A 230 9.81 -15.35 -16.50
C VAL A 230 8.91 -16.47 -17.03
N LEU A 231 7.83 -16.16 -17.75
CA LEU A 231 6.94 -17.18 -18.35
C LEU A 231 7.54 -17.92 -19.55
N GLN A 232 8.69 -17.48 -20.08
CA GLN A 232 9.39 -18.23 -21.12
C GLN A 232 10.23 -19.37 -20.52
N SER A 233 10.67 -19.21 -19.26
CA SER A 233 11.47 -20.19 -18.54
C SER A 233 10.74 -21.53 -18.45
N GLN A 234 11.44 -22.60 -18.84
CA GLN A 234 10.89 -23.95 -18.79
C GLN A 234 10.61 -24.39 -17.35
N GLU A 235 11.50 -24.07 -16.41
CA GLU A 235 11.31 -24.34 -14.99
C GLU A 235 9.99 -23.77 -14.46
N ILE A 236 9.64 -22.54 -14.86
CA ILE A 236 8.40 -21.88 -14.44
C ILE A 236 7.18 -22.53 -15.08
N LYS A 237 7.28 -22.90 -16.37
CA LYS A 237 6.21 -23.64 -17.06
C LYS A 237 5.96 -24.99 -16.40
N ASP A 238 7.00 -25.73 -16.05
CA ASP A 238 6.89 -27.04 -15.43
C ASP A 238 6.29 -26.94 -14.02
N LYS A 239 6.71 -25.96 -13.22
CA LYS A 239 6.07 -25.66 -11.91
C LYS A 239 4.60 -25.31 -12.06
N SER A 240 4.24 -24.54 -13.10
CA SER A 240 2.84 -24.20 -13.38
C SER A 240 2.03 -25.45 -13.73
N LYS A 241 2.56 -26.34 -14.57
CA LYS A 241 1.93 -27.62 -14.92
C LYS A 241 1.75 -28.51 -13.69
N GLN A 242 2.80 -28.69 -12.88
CA GLN A 242 2.73 -29.49 -11.66
C GLN A 242 1.65 -28.98 -10.70
N THR A 243 1.61 -27.66 -10.48
CA THR A 243 0.56 -27.06 -9.65
C THR A 243 -0.85 -27.33 -10.19
N CYS A 244 -1.02 -27.36 -11.51
CA CYS A 244 -2.32 -27.67 -12.12
C CYS A 244 -2.66 -29.16 -11.99
N LEU A 245 -1.69 -30.06 -12.15
CA LEU A 245 -1.87 -31.49 -11.92
C LEU A 245 -2.29 -31.76 -10.46
N ASP A 246 -1.60 -31.16 -9.48
CA ASP A 246 -1.89 -31.34 -8.07
C ASP A 246 -3.30 -30.84 -7.68
N LYS A 247 -3.75 -29.74 -8.31
CA LYS A 247 -5.03 -29.10 -7.96
C LYS A 247 -6.22 -29.61 -8.76
N TYR A 248 -6.00 -29.95 -10.03
CA TYR A 248 -7.07 -30.16 -11.01
C TYR A 248 -6.95 -31.50 -11.75
N GLY A 249 -5.86 -32.26 -11.55
CA GLY A 249 -5.58 -33.52 -12.24
C GLY A 249 -5.17 -33.36 -13.70
N VAL A 250 -4.97 -32.13 -14.19
CA VAL A 250 -4.70 -31.81 -15.61
C VAL A 250 -3.60 -30.76 -15.73
N GLU A 251 -2.87 -30.75 -16.86
CA GLU A 251 -1.73 -29.84 -17.06
C GLU A 251 -2.14 -28.36 -17.15
N TYR A 252 -3.36 -28.10 -17.62
CA TYR A 252 -3.89 -26.74 -17.81
C TYR A 252 -5.27 -26.60 -17.18
N PRO A 253 -5.57 -25.50 -16.45
CA PRO A 253 -6.84 -25.36 -15.74
C PRO A 253 -8.08 -25.46 -16.65
N MET A 254 -7.98 -24.98 -17.90
CA MET A 254 -9.09 -25.05 -18.86
C MET A 254 -9.43 -26.47 -19.34
N GLN A 255 -8.58 -27.46 -19.05
CA GLN A 255 -8.87 -28.87 -19.31
C GLN A 255 -9.73 -29.50 -18.20
N ASN A 256 -9.84 -28.86 -17.03
CA ASN A 256 -10.70 -29.33 -15.95
C ASN A 256 -12.12 -28.80 -16.15
N ALA A 257 -13.11 -29.71 -16.12
CA ALA A 257 -14.49 -29.39 -16.44
C ALA A 257 -15.11 -28.34 -15.52
N GLU A 258 -14.91 -28.46 -14.20
CA GLU A 258 -15.45 -27.51 -13.22
C GLU A 258 -14.85 -26.11 -13.39
N PHE A 259 -13.55 -26.05 -13.63
CA PHE A 259 -12.86 -24.79 -13.88
C PHE A 259 -13.34 -24.14 -15.18
N SER A 260 -13.43 -24.92 -16.27
CA SER A 260 -13.92 -24.47 -17.58
C SER A 260 -15.37 -23.96 -17.52
N GLU A 261 -16.25 -24.64 -16.77
CA GLU A 261 -17.65 -24.23 -16.53
C GLU A 261 -17.70 -22.89 -15.78
N LYS A 262 -16.93 -22.77 -14.69
CA LYS A 262 -16.85 -21.54 -13.89
C LYS A 262 -16.36 -20.35 -14.70
N VAL A 263 -15.35 -20.53 -15.55
CA VAL A 263 -14.83 -19.46 -16.41
C VAL A 263 -15.83 -19.08 -17.50
N SER A 264 -16.48 -20.06 -18.15
CA SER A 264 -17.47 -19.81 -19.21
C SER A 264 -18.64 -18.95 -18.73
N LYS A 265 -19.14 -19.20 -17.51
CA LYS A 265 -20.25 -18.44 -16.91
C LYS A 265 -19.95 -16.96 -16.74
N ASN A 266 -18.68 -16.61 -16.47
CA ASN A 266 -18.26 -15.23 -16.28
C ASN A 266 -17.86 -14.54 -17.60
N ALA A 267 -17.49 -15.31 -18.63
CA ALA A 267 -16.95 -14.77 -19.88
C ALA A 267 -18.04 -14.43 -20.92
N TYR A 268 -19.12 -15.21 -20.96
CA TYR A 268 -20.15 -15.10 -22.01
C TYR A 268 -21.53 -14.78 -21.43
N LYS A 269 -22.34 -14.07 -22.22
CA LYS A 269 -23.73 -13.81 -21.88
C LYS A 269 -24.53 -15.11 -21.99
N SER A 270 -25.05 -15.57 -20.85
CA SER A 270 -25.97 -16.71 -20.79
C SER A 270 -27.30 -16.38 -21.48
N LYS A 271 -27.87 -17.38 -22.16
CA LYS A 271 -29.22 -17.37 -22.72
C LYS A 271 -30.02 -18.49 -22.07
N GLU A 272 -31.22 -18.15 -21.63
CA GLU A 272 -32.15 -19.13 -21.08
C GLU A 272 -32.99 -19.75 -22.19
N TYR A 273 -33.10 -21.08 -22.17
CA TYR A 273 -34.00 -21.84 -23.02
C TYR A 273 -35.02 -22.57 -22.15
N ASN A 274 -36.30 -22.28 -22.37
CA ASN A 274 -37.42 -22.77 -21.57
C ASN A 274 -38.12 -23.91 -22.30
N PHE A 275 -38.15 -25.08 -21.68
CA PHE A 275 -38.89 -26.24 -22.19
C PHE A 275 -40.37 -26.14 -21.82
N LEU A 276 -41.23 -26.80 -22.60
CA LEU A 276 -42.68 -26.84 -22.33
C LEU A 276 -43.03 -27.51 -20.99
N CYS A 277 -42.15 -28.38 -20.47
CA CYS A 277 -42.29 -29.01 -19.15
C CYS A 277 -41.97 -28.07 -17.97
N GLY A 278 -41.55 -26.82 -18.24
CA GLY A 278 -41.20 -25.84 -17.21
C GLY A 278 -39.72 -25.87 -16.77
N ASN A 279 -38.97 -26.89 -17.18
CA ASN A 279 -37.52 -26.94 -16.97
C ASN A 279 -36.79 -25.94 -17.87
N THR A 280 -35.63 -25.47 -17.43
CA THR A 280 -34.83 -24.48 -18.15
C THR A 280 -33.36 -24.90 -18.24
N ILE A 281 -32.71 -24.57 -19.35
CA ILE A 281 -31.26 -24.71 -19.51
C ILE A 281 -30.63 -23.39 -19.87
N GLN A 282 -29.42 -23.19 -19.34
CA GLN A 282 -28.60 -22.04 -19.63
C GLN A 282 -27.57 -22.45 -20.69
N VAL A 283 -27.65 -21.81 -21.85
CA VAL A 283 -26.74 -22.05 -22.98
C VAL A 283 -26.10 -20.75 -23.44
N GLN A 284 -25.07 -20.85 -24.28
CA GLN A 284 -24.36 -19.70 -24.81
C GLN A 284 -24.66 -19.59 -26.32
N GLY A 285 -23.99 -18.68 -27.03
CA GLY A 285 -23.96 -18.67 -28.50
C GLY A 285 -25.30 -18.83 -29.25
N TYR A 286 -25.33 -19.78 -30.18
CA TYR A 286 -26.42 -20.11 -31.12
C TYR A 286 -27.15 -21.41 -30.76
N GLU A 287 -26.78 -22.03 -29.65
CA GLU A 287 -27.34 -23.25 -29.08
C GLU A 287 -28.87 -23.22 -28.94
N PRO A 288 -29.55 -22.08 -28.62
CA PRO A 288 -31.01 -22.03 -28.59
C PRO A 288 -31.69 -22.42 -29.91
N PHE A 289 -31.05 -22.18 -31.07
CA PHE A 289 -31.59 -22.59 -32.36
C PHE A 289 -31.52 -24.10 -32.55
N LEU A 290 -30.42 -24.74 -32.12
CA LEU A 290 -30.29 -26.19 -32.12
C LEU A 290 -31.34 -26.82 -31.20
N LEU A 291 -31.46 -26.32 -29.97
CA LEU A 291 -32.41 -26.85 -28.98
C LEU A 291 -33.85 -26.79 -29.47
N LYS A 292 -34.23 -25.71 -30.17
CA LYS A 292 -35.55 -25.60 -30.79
C LYS A 292 -35.80 -26.73 -31.81
N ASN A 293 -34.81 -27.03 -32.64
CA ASN A 293 -34.92 -28.11 -33.63
C ASN A 293 -35.01 -29.48 -32.94
N LEU A 294 -34.17 -29.73 -31.94
CA LEU A 294 -34.19 -30.99 -31.18
C LEU A 294 -35.54 -31.21 -30.46
N VAL A 295 -36.13 -30.18 -29.88
CA VAL A 295 -37.46 -30.28 -29.26
C VAL A 295 -38.55 -30.59 -30.28
N LEU A 296 -38.47 -30.01 -31.50
CA LEU A 296 -39.40 -30.33 -32.59
C LEU A 296 -39.24 -31.79 -33.09
N GLU A 297 -38.04 -32.35 -32.99
CA GLU A 297 -37.75 -33.76 -33.26
C GLU A 297 -38.20 -34.70 -32.12
N GLY A 298 -38.69 -34.14 -31.00
CA GLY A 298 -39.28 -34.88 -29.89
C GLY A 298 -38.36 -35.15 -28.71
N TYR A 299 -37.16 -34.56 -28.66
CA TYR A 299 -36.26 -34.67 -27.51
C TYR A 299 -36.73 -33.79 -26.34
N THR A 300 -36.65 -34.31 -25.12
CA THR A 300 -37.05 -33.58 -23.91
C THR A 300 -35.85 -33.02 -23.15
N TYR A 301 -36.11 -32.33 -22.03
CA TYR A 301 -35.07 -31.82 -21.14
C TYR A 301 -34.15 -32.94 -20.64
N GLU A 302 -34.73 -34.10 -20.33
CA GLU A 302 -34.04 -35.27 -19.78
C GLU A 302 -33.11 -35.95 -20.79
N ASP A 303 -33.33 -35.75 -22.09
CA ASP A 303 -32.50 -36.31 -23.17
C ASP A 303 -31.24 -35.47 -23.45
N ILE A 304 -31.18 -34.22 -22.99
CA ILE A 304 -30.21 -33.21 -23.45
C ILE A 304 -29.20 -32.87 -22.35
N THR A 305 -27.91 -33.06 -22.63
CA THR A 305 -26.80 -32.69 -21.75
C THR A 305 -25.99 -31.53 -22.32
N VAL A 306 -25.84 -30.45 -21.55
CA VAL A 306 -25.09 -29.23 -21.96
C VAL A 306 -24.00 -28.80 -20.98
N LYS A 307 -24.01 -29.29 -19.74
CA LYS A 307 -23.03 -28.88 -18.73
C LYS A 307 -21.68 -29.53 -19.01
N LYS A 308 -20.59 -28.75 -18.94
CA LYS A 308 -19.24 -29.23 -19.24
C LYS A 308 -18.75 -30.36 -18.32
N THR A 309 -19.33 -30.46 -17.12
CA THR A 309 -19.04 -31.51 -16.13
C THR A 309 -19.78 -32.83 -16.40
N GLU A 310 -20.82 -32.81 -17.25
CA GLU A 310 -21.69 -33.96 -17.53
C GLU A 310 -21.51 -34.48 -18.96
N VAL A 311 -20.99 -33.65 -19.89
CA VAL A 311 -20.68 -34.08 -21.26
C VAL A 311 -19.51 -35.08 -21.35
N PRO A 312 -19.44 -35.89 -22.42
CA PRO A 312 -18.42 -36.92 -22.59
C PRO A 312 -16.97 -36.47 -22.46
N GLU A 313 -16.11 -37.40 -22.00
CA GLU A 313 -14.69 -37.16 -21.85
C GLU A 313 -13.88 -37.33 -23.16
N ILE A 314 -13.84 -36.28 -23.99
CA ILE A 314 -13.11 -36.25 -25.26
C ILE A 314 -11.85 -35.38 -25.21
N TRP A 315 -10.77 -35.93 -25.77
CA TRP A 315 -9.46 -35.31 -25.87
C TRP A 315 -8.99 -35.38 -27.33
N TYR A 316 -8.35 -34.31 -27.80
CA TYR A 316 -7.76 -34.25 -29.13
C TYR A 316 -6.37 -33.60 -29.06
N GLU A 317 -5.52 -33.85 -30.05
CA GLU A 317 -4.18 -33.28 -30.12
C GLU A 317 -4.12 -32.19 -31.18
N LYS A 318 -3.49 -31.06 -30.86
CA LYS A 318 -3.18 -29.98 -31.80
C LYS A 318 -1.81 -29.42 -31.47
N ASN A 319 -0.93 -29.32 -32.47
CA ASN A 319 0.43 -28.78 -32.32
C ASN A 319 1.23 -29.46 -31.18
N ASN A 320 1.17 -30.80 -31.10
CA ASN A 320 1.80 -31.62 -30.06
C ASN A 320 1.36 -31.27 -28.63
N LYS A 321 0.13 -30.76 -28.48
CA LYS A 321 -0.48 -30.46 -27.18
C LYS A 321 -1.82 -31.14 -27.09
N GLN A 322 -2.11 -31.65 -25.90
CA GLN A 322 -3.39 -32.26 -25.61
C GLN A 322 -4.41 -31.19 -25.25
N HIS A 323 -5.57 -31.26 -25.88
CA HIS A 323 -6.68 -30.34 -25.68
C HIS A 323 -7.93 -31.09 -25.24
N ARG A 324 -8.63 -30.47 -24.29
CA ARG A 324 -9.91 -30.96 -23.81
C ARG A 324 -11.03 -30.41 -24.69
N TYR A 325 -11.86 -31.27 -25.26
CA TYR A 325 -13.06 -30.86 -25.99
C TYR A 325 -14.28 -30.89 -25.05
N TYR A 326 -15.03 -29.79 -25.02
CA TYR A 326 -16.34 -29.70 -24.40
C TYR A 326 -17.34 -29.42 -25.52
N CYS A 327 -18.22 -30.37 -25.80
CA CYS A 327 -19.27 -30.18 -26.80
C CYS A 327 -20.37 -29.24 -26.29
N ASP A 328 -21.10 -28.63 -27.23
CA ASP A 328 -22.18 -27.70 -26.91
C ASP A 328 -23.44 -28.45 -26.44
N VAL A 329 -23.79 -29.55 -27.11
CA VAL A 329 -24.92 -30.42 -26.72
C VAL A 329 -24.54 -31.89 -26.94
N TYR A 330 -24.89 -32.75 -25.99
CA TYR A 330 -24.80 -34.21 -26.11
C TYR A 330 -26.16 -34.86 -25.84
N ILE A 331 -26.55 -35.82 -26.68
CA ILE A 331 -27.75 -36.64 -26.50
C ILE A 331 -27.32 -38.09 -26.27
N PRO A 332 -27.32 -38.58 -25.01
CA PRO A 332 -26.88 -39.94 -24.68
C PRO A 332 -27.69 -41.02 -25.38
N LYS A 333 -29.00 -40.82 -25.54
CA LYS A 333 -29.95 -41.80 -26.10
C LYS A 333 -29.58 -42.28 -27.52
N ILE A 334 -29.01 -41.39 -28.33
CA ILE A 334 -28.55 -41.68 -29.70
C ILE A 334 -27.03 -41.63 -29.84
N ASN A 335 -26.33 -41.43 -28.72
CA ASN A 335 -24.88 -41.29 -28.65
C ASN A 335 -24.30 -40.22 -29.58
N THR A 336 -25.01 -39.09 -29.72
CA THR A 336 -24.67 -38.02 -30.67
C THR A 336 -24.25 -36.74 -29.96
N ILE A 337 -23.12 -36.20 -30.40
CA ILE A 337 -22.57 -34.92 -30.02
C ILE A 337 -22.90 -33.88 -31.09
N TYR A 338 -23.35 -32.71 -30.65
CA TYR A 338 -23.62 -31.58 -31.50
C TYR A 338 -22.66 -30.44 -31.16
N GLU A 339 -21.93 -29.96 -32.17
CA GLU A 339 -21.17 -28.70 -32.12
C GLU A 339 -21.98 -27.62 -32.84
N VAL A 340 -22.14 -26.47 -32.20
CA VAL A 340 -22.88 -25.32 -32.71
C VAL A 340 -21.92 -24.18 -32.98
N LYS A 341 -21.96 -23.62 -34.18
CA LYS A 341 -21.19 -22.43 -34.56
C LYS A 341 -22.06 -21.37 -35.18
N SER A 342 -21.63 -20.13 -35.02
CA SER A 342 -22.05 -19.07 -35.95
C SER A 342 -21.27 -19.20 -37.26
N THR A 343 -21.78 -18.67 -38.35
CA THR A 343 -21.04 -18.59 -39.63
C THR A 343 -19.66 -17.94 -39.50
N TRP A 344 -19.49 -17.01 -38.56
CA TRP A 344 -18.20 -16.38 -38.28
C TRP A 344 -17.27 -17.27 -37.45
N THR A 345 -17.78 -17.90 -36.38
CA THR A 345 -16.98 -18.79 -35.52
C THR A 345 -16.54 -20.03 -36.29
N TYR A 346 -17.41 -20.56 -37.17
CA TYR A 346 -17.09 -21.68 -38.04
C TYR A 346 -15.83 -21.41 -38.88
N LYS A 347 -15.74 -20.23 -39.51
CA LYS A 347 -14.57 -19.83 -40.32
C LYS A 347 -13.29 -19.74 -39.49
N LYS A 348 -13.38 -19.39 -38.21
CA LYS A 348 -12.22 -19.32 -37.31
C LYS A 348 -11.75 -20.69 -36.83
N ASP A 349 -12.70 -21.57 -36.57
CA ASP A 349 -12.46 -22.90 -36.00
C ASP A 349 -12.37 -23.99 -37.08
N ILE A 350 -12.24 -23.61 -38.36
CA ILE A 350 -12.34 -24.54 -39.50
C ILE A 350 -11.29 -25.67 -39.45
N GLU A 351 -10.11 -25.39 -38.90
CA GLU A 351 -9.04 -26.38 -38.72
C GLU A 351 -9.26 -27.26 -37.47
N ASP A 352 -9.96 -26.75 -36.46
CA ASP A 352 -10.13 -27.42 -35.16
C ASP A 352 -11.32 -28.38 -35.16
N ILE A 353 -12.36 -28.06 -35.92
CA ILE A 353 -13.59 -28.86 -35.98
C ILE A 353 -13.32 -30.29 -36.49
N PRO A 354 -12.53 -30.52 -37.56
CA PRO A 354 -12.18 -31.86 -37.99
C PRO A 354 -11.45 -32.68 -36.92
N LEU A 355 -10.54 -32.06 -36.17
CA LEU A 355 -9.80 -32.72 -35.08
C LEU A 355 -10.74 -33.17 -33.96
N LYS A 356 -11.66 -32.28 -33.55
CA LYS A 356 -12.70 -32.61 -32.56
C LYS A 356 -13.63 -33.70 -33.07
N ARG A 357 -14.09 -33.61 -34.33
CA ARG A 357 -14.96 -34.61 -34.96
C ARG A 357 -14.29 -35.98 -34.96
N GLN A 358 -13.03 -36.06 -35.39
CA GLN A 358 -12.29 -37.32 -35.41
C GLN A 358 -12.15 -37.89 -34.00
N ALA A 359 -11.79 -37.06 -33.01
CA ALA A 359 -11.69 -37.50 -31.61
C ALA A 359 -13.02 -38.02 -31.03
N CYS A 360 -14.15 -37.44 -31.44
CA CYS A 360 -15.48 -37.96 -31.08
C CYS A 360 -15.71 -39.35 -31.71
N ILE A 361 -15.44 -39.49 -33.01
CA ILE A 361 -15.64 -40.74 -33.77
C ILE A 361 -14.74 -41.86 -33.22
N ASP A 362 -13.47 -41.57 -32.94
CA ASP A 362 -12.51 -42.53 -32.38
C ASP A 362 -12.94 -43.04 -31.00
N LYS A 363 -13.67 -42.21 -30.24
CA LYS A 363 -14.28 -42.57 -28.96
C LYS A 363 -15.66 -43.24 -29.10
N GLY A 364 -16.15 -43.42 -30.32
CA GLY A 364 -17.41 -44.09 -30.63
C GLY A 364 -18.65 -43.20 -30.62
N TYR A 365 -18.50 -41.87 -30.61
CA TYR A 365 -19.61 -40.92 -30.65
C TYR A 365 -19.96 -40.52 -32.10
N LEU A 366 -21.25 -40.34 -32.36
CA LEU A 366 -21.70 -39.65 -33.57
C LEU A 366 -21.47 -38.14 -33.39
N PHE A 367 -21.15 -37.43 -34.47
CA PHE A 367 -20.82 -36.01 -34.41
C PHE A 367 -21.55 -35.23 -35.49
N GLU A 368 -22.31 -34.23 -35.07
CA GLU A 368 -23.09 -33.34 -35.92
C GLU A 368 -22.64 -31.89 -35.75
N LEU A 369 -22.39 -31.21 -36.87
CA LEU A 369 -22.03 -29.80 -36.89
C LEU A 369 -23.21 -28.96 -37.37
N PHE A 370 -23.61 -27.98 -36.56
CA PHE A 370 -24.66 -27.03 -36.90
C PHE A 370 -24.09 -25.62 -36.98
N VAL A 371 -24.17 -25.03 -38.17
CA VAL A 371 -23.71 -23.67 -38.41
C VAL A 371 -24.89 -22.77 -38.71
N PHE A 372 -25.13 -21.79 -37.83
CA PHE A 372 -26.24 -20.85 -37.94
C PHE A 372 -25.76 -19.46 -38.32
N ASP A 373 -26.55 -18.73 -39.11
CA ASP A 373 -26.41 -17.29 -39.22
C ASP A 373 -27.17 -16.55 -38.10
N SER A 374 -27.06 -15.21 -38.08
CA SER A 374 -27.71 -14.34 -37.08
C SER A 374 -29.24 -14.44 -37.06
N LYS A 375 -29.86 -14.98 -38.12
CA LYS A 375 -31.30 -15.20 -38.22
C LYS A 375 -31.71 -16.61 -37.77
N GLY A 376 -30.76 -17.46 -37.39
CA GLY A 376 -30.99 -18.85 -37.00
C GLY A 376 -31.21 -19.80 -38.17
N ILE A 377 -30.87 -19.39 -39.40
CA ILE A 377 -30.92 -20.28 -40.57
C ILE A 377 -29.67 -21.16 -40.55
N LYS A 378 -29.87 -22.48 -40.66
CA LYS A 378 -28.78 -23.46 -40.75
C LYS A 378 -28.15 -23.41 -42.14
N HIS A 379 -26.82 -23.30 -42.19
CA HIS A 379 -26.03 -23.38 -43.42
C HIS A 379 -25.43 -24.79 -43.57
N SER A 380 -25.38 -25.30 -44.79
CA SER A 380 -24.62 -26.50 -45.13
C SER A 380 -23.13 -26.20 -45.09
N VAL A 381 -22.36 -27.08 -44.46
CA VAL A 381 -20.93 -26.89 -44.17
C VAL A 381 -20.10 -28.13 -44.41
#